data_AF-A0A7M3TCS3-F1
#
_entry.id   AF-A0A7M3TCS3-F1
#
_cell.length_a   1.000
_cell.length_b   1.000
_cell.length_c   1.000
_cell.angle_alpha   90.00
_cell.angle_beta   90.00
_cell.angle_gamma   90.00
#
_symmetry.space_group_name_H-M   'P 1'
#
loop_
_entity.id
_entity.type
_entity.pdbx_description
1 polymer ?
#
loop_
_entity_poly.entity_id
_entity_poly.type
_entity_poly.pdbx_seq_one_letter_code
_entity_poly.pdbx_strand_id
1 'polypeptide(L)'
;MGQVKREDVLERRPVSIATNPASCMGAPSGADNDSRIFLDSLKIGDQAIPKNIVGVDGGQNSSDVGSTVNAAAIVTRMRLVPGMNVRIFIEVLCLLDSDQRSNITGALFNAKKRSESRKGFKIVLGSSNKNQEFKTDGKWEKMLDLSSLELYPSSKFHYEVYTDEQAGDVNDGGLAETYISLEGLTTDKQLLDCVHDMSTEKGQIVLNYKKGG
;
A
#
# COMPACT_ATOMS: atom_id res chain seq x y z
N MET A 1 -13.81 1.35 -15.21
CA MET A 1 -13.17 0.03 -15.35
C MET A 1 -12.25 -0.10 -14.16
N GLY A 2 -12.40 -1.18 -13.38
CA GLY A 2 -11.69 -1.38 -12.14
C GLY A 2 -10.20 -1.60 -12.38
N GLN A 3 -9.37 -1.15 -11.44
CA GLN A 3 -7.91 -1.28 -11.56
C GLN A 3 -7.41 -2.73 -11.57
N VAL A 4 -8.17 -3.66 -10.98
CA VAL A 4 -7.84 -5.11 -10.99
C VAL A 4 -8.72 -5.84 -11.99
N LYS A 5 -8.27 -5.94 -13.23
CA LYS A 5 -9.03 -6.60 -14.27
C LYS A 5 -9.08 -8.11 -14.09
N ARG A 6 -10.25 -8.71 -14.37
CA ARG A 6 -10.44 -10.16 -14.31
C ARG A 6 -9.50 -10.91 -15.27
N GLU A 7 -9.28 -10.36 -16.47
CA GLU A 7 -8.35 -10.92 -17.47
C GLU A 7 -6.93 -11.08 -16.91
N ASP A 8 -6.42 -10.06 -16.20
CA ASP A 8 -5.07 -10.09 -15.67
C ASP A 8 -4.93 -11.14 -14.57
N VAL A 9 -5.97 -11.35 -13.76
CA VAL A 9 -5.98 -12.38 -12.71
C VAL A 9 -6.05 -13.78 -13.31
N LEU A 10 -6.91 -14.02 -14.30
CA LEU A 10 -7.06 -15.33 -14.94
C LEU A 10 -5.80 -15.73 -15.72
N GLU A 11 -5.20 -14.78 -16.43
CA GLU A 11 -4.00 -15.00 -17.23
C GLU A 11 -2.70 -14.83 -16.44
N ARG A 12 -2.80 -14.49 -15.15
CA ARG A 12 -1.67 -14.30 -14.23
C ARG A 12 -0.69 -13.22 -14.73
N ARG A 13 -1.24 -12.18 -15.34
CA ARG A 13 -0.51 -10.99 -15.78
C ARG A 13 -0.19 -10.08 -14.58
N PRO A 14 0.77 -9.15 -14.72
CA PRO A 14 1.02 -8.16 -13.69
C PRO A 14 -0.23 -7.34 -13.37
N VAL A 15 -0.56 -7.20 -12.09
CA VAL A 15 -1.61 -6.30 -11.60
C VAL A 15 -0.95 -5.03 -11.08
N SER A 16 -1.39 -3.88 -11.54
CA SER A 16 -0.83 -2.58 -11.15
C SER A 16 -1.94 -1.67 -10.64
N ILE A 17 -1.69 -1.02 -9.51
CA ILE A 17 -2.62 -0.10 -8.85
C ILE A 17 -1.90 1.22 -8.65
N ALA A 18 -2.61 2.30 -8.93
CA ALA A 18 -2.20 3.65 -8.59
C ALA A 18 -3.37 4.35 -7.88
N THR A 19 -3.07 4.99 -6.76
CA THR A 19 -4.03 5.81 -6.04
C THR A 19 -3.50 7.23 -5.92
N ASN A 20 -4.41 8.18 -5.77
CA ASN A 20 -4.04 9.56 -5.48
C ASN A 20 -4.08 9.75 -3.95
N PRO A 21 -2.95 10.08 -3.30
CA PRO A 21 -2.93 10.26 -1.84
C PRO A 21 -3.84 11.39 -1.36
N ALA A 22 -4.09 12.44 -2.16
CA ALA A 22 -5.05 13.49 -1.81
C ALA A 22 -6.47 12.93 -1.63
N SER A 23 -6.84 11.90 -2.40
CA SER A 23 -8.14 11.23 -2.31
C SER A 23 -8.32 10.41 -1.02
N CYS A 24 -7.21 10.10 -0.32
CA CYS A 24 -7.22 9.48 1.00
C CYS A 24 -7.30 10.50 2.15
N MET A 25 -6.90 11.77 1.93
CA MET A 25 -6.77 12.78 3.00
C MET A 25 -7.89 13.84 3.00
N GLY A 26 -8.96 13.60 2.23
CA GLY A 26 -10.06 14.55 2.07
C GLY A 26 -9.73 15.59 1.00
N ALA A 27 -9.86 15.20 -0.27
CA ALA A 27 -9.70 16.14 -1.37
C ALA A 27 -10.85 17.16 -1.42
N PRO A 28 -10.60 18.41 -1.85
CA PRO A 28 -11.65 19.34 -2.24
C PRO A 28 -12.46 18.74 -3.42
N SER A 29 -13.75 19.09 -3.47
CA SER A 29 -14.77 18.61 -4.42
C SER A 29 -14.22 18.26 -5.81
N GLY A 30 -14.10 16.96 -6.12
CA GLY A 30 -13.58 16.50 -7.40
C GLY A 30 -12.96 15.10 -7.39
N ALA A 31 -12.52 14.60 -6.23
CA ALA A 31 -11.94 13.26 -6.07
C ALA A 31 -12.92 12.22 -5.52
N ASP A 32 -14.23 12.49 -5.59
CA ASP A 32 -15.25 11.73 -4.87
C ASP A 32 -15.26 10.24 -5.25
N ASN A 33 -14.84 9.90 -6.48
CA ASN A 33 -14.82 8.52 -7.00
C ASN A 33 -13.41 7.94 -7.27
N ASP A 34 -12.35 8.66 -6.92
CA ASP A 34 -10.98 8.18 -7.11
C ASP A 34 -10.69 6.89 -6.33
N SER A 35 -9.71 6.12 -6.78
CA SER A 35 -9.23 4.99 -5.98
C SER A 35 -8.36 5.45 -4.81
N ARG A 36 -8.48 4.77 -3.67
CA ARG A 36 -7.79 5.09 -2.42
C ARG A 36 -7.47 3.83 -1.64
N ILE A 37 -6.26 3.73 -1.11
CA ILE A 37 -5.87 2.65 -0.21
C ILE A 37 -5.07 3.25 0.92
N PHE A 38 -5.53 3.07 2.16
CA PHE A 38 -4.74 3.39 3.35
C PHE A 38 -4.70 2.21 4.32
N LEU A 39 -3.64 2.18 5.12
CA LEU A 39 -3.33 1.14 6.09
C LEU A 39 -3.45 1.70 7.50
N ASP A 40 -4.12 0.98 8.40
CA ASP A 40 -4.25 1.38 9.80
C ASP A 40 -2.92 1.35 10.58
N SER A 41 -1.95 0.60 10.07
CA SER A 41 -0.62 0.41 10.64
C SER A 41 0.35 -0.06 9.54
N LEU A 42 1.63 0.27 9.72
CA LEU A 42 2.73 -0.19 8.87
C LEU A 42 3.96 -0.39 9.75
N LYS A 43 4.63 -1.53 9.60
CA LYS A 43 5.90 -1.80 10.27
C LYS A 43 6.98 -2.13 9.24
N ILE A 44 8.14 -1.51 9.35
CA ILE A 44 9.31 -1.74 8.49
C ILE A 44 10.47 -2.20 9.39
N GLY A 45 10.74 -3.51 9.37
CA GLY A 45 11.64 -4.14 10.36
C GLY A 45 11.06 -4.00 11.76
N ASP A 46 11.81 -3.31 12.63
CA ASP A 46 11.36 -2.98 14.00
C ASP A 46 10.75 -1.57 14.12
N GLN A 47 10.76 -0.78 13.05
CA GLN A 47 10.23 0.57 13.04
C GLN A 47 8.72 0.54 12.76
N ALA A 48 7.91 0.99 13.71
CA ALA A 48 6.49 1.21 13.50
C ALA A 48 6.26 2.62 12.94
N ILE A 49 5.47 2.71 11.88
CA ILE A 49 5.04 4.00 11.33
C ILE A 49 3.94 4.57 12.23
N PRO A 50 4.05 5.84 12.69
CA PRO A 50 3.02 6.47 13.48
C PRO A 50 1.68 6.49 12.76
N LYS A 51 0.62 6.22 13.50
CA LYS A 51 -0.74 6.42 13.02
C LYS A 51 -1.10 7.89 13.24
N ASN A 52 -0.94 8.72 12.21
CA ASN A 52 -1.10 10.18 12.24
C ASN A 52 -1.82 10.78 11.01
N ILE A 53 -2.38 9.93 10.14
CA ILE A 53 -3.18 10.35 8.97
C ILE A 53 -4.67 10.18 9.28
N VAL A 54 -5.46 11.20 8.95
CA VAL A 54 -6.92 11.12 8.89
C VAL A 54 -7.32 10.58 7.52
N GLY A 55 -7.49 9.27 7.41
CA GLY A 55 -7.89 8.58 6.19
C GLY A 55 -9.40 8.65 5.94
N VAL A 56 -9.78 8.95 4.71
CA VAL A 56 -11.17 9.03 4.25
C VAL A 56 -11.49 7.80 3.41
N ASP A 57 -12.43 6.97 3.88
CA ASP A 57 -12.87 5.81 3.12
C ASP A 57 -13.76 6.25 1.94
N GLY A 58 -13.84 5.41 0.89
CA GLY A 58 -14.65 5.71 -0.27
C GLY A 58 -16.14 5.90 0.07
N GLY A 59 -16.73 6.98 -0.42
CA GLY A 59 -18.11 7.35 -0.15
C GLY A 59 -18.37 7.87 1.27
N GLN A 60 -17.35 8.00 2.12
CA GLN A 60 -17.48 8.66 3.40
C GLN A 60 -17.63 10.17 3.19
N ASN A 61 -18.66 10.77 3.81
CA ASN A 61 -18.87 12.20 3.74
C ASN A 61 -17.76 12.93 4.51
N SER A 62 -17.11 13.91 3.89
CA SER A 62 -16.01 14.67 4.49
C SER A 62 -16.43 15.42 5.75
N SER A 63 -17.71 15.79 5.91
CA SER A 63 -18.24 16.36 7.16
C SER A 63 -18.24 15.38 8.34
N ASP A 64 -18.28 14.09 8.04
CA ASP A 64 -18.34 13.01 9.04
C ASP A 64 -16.93 12.46 9.36
N VAL A 65 -15.95 12.84 8.53
CA VAL A 65 -14.52 12.63 8.80
C VAL A 65 -14.11 13.63 9.87
N GLY A 66 -14.35 13.28 11.14
CA GLY A 66 -13.82 14.02 12.27
C GLY A 66 -12.28 14.03 12.30
N SER A 67 -11.69 14.62 13.32
CA SER A 67 -10.22 14.64 13.55
C SER A 67 -9.63 13.29 13.98
N THR A 68 -10.36 12.18 13.79
CA THR A 68 -9.91 10.85 14.21
C THR A 68 -8.92 10.31 13.21
N VAL A 69 -7.66 10.32 13.63
CA VAL A 69 -6.55 9.68 12.94
C VAL A 69 -6.77 8.16 12.88
N ASN A 70 -6.82 7.60 11.67
CA ASN A 70 -7.17 6.20 11.43
C ASN A 70 -6.17 5.44 10.52
N ALA A 71 -5.16 6.13 9.97
CA ALA A 71 -4.18 5.56 9.06
C ALA A 71 -2.73 5.90 9.47
N ALA A 72 -1.82 4.98 9.18
CA ALA A 72 -0.37 5.15 9.31
C ALA A 72 0.31 5.38 7.96
N ALA A 73 -0.28 4.85 6.87
CA ALA A 73 0.28 4.97 5.53
C ALA A 73 -0.82 4.95 4.46
N ILE A 74 -0.56 5.60 3.33
CA ILE A 74 -1.38 5.56 2.12
C ILE A 74 -0.61 4.80 1.04
N VAL A 75 -1.21 3.80 0.40
CA VAL A 75 -0.57 3.05 -0.70
C VAL A 75 -0.81 3.81 -2.01
N THR A 76 0.20 4.53 -2.49
CA THR A 76 0.13 5.37 -3.70
C THR A 76 0.31 4.56 -4.97
N ARG A 77 1.17 3.55 -4.93
CA ARG A 77 1.40 2.64 -6.05
C ARG A 77 1.66 1.22 -5.56
N MET A 78 1.17 0.24 -6.29
CA MET A 78 1.49 -1.16 -6.06
C MET A 78 1.56 -1.90 -7.39
N ARG A 79 2.52 -2.81 -7.52
CA ARG A 79 2.58 -3.73 -8.66
C ARG A 79 2.88 -5.14 -8.17
N LEU A 80 2.02 -6.06 -8.56
CA LEU A 80 2.11 -7.49 -8.27
C LEU A 80 2.45 -8.22 -9.55
N VAL A 81 3.54 -8.98 -9.56
CA VAL A 81 3.89 -9.87 -10.67
C VAL A 81 3.86 -11.31 -10.17
N PRO A 82 2.77 -12.05 -10.44
CA PRO A 82 2.65 -13.46 -10.11
C PRO A 82 3.83 -14.31 -10.61
N GLY A 83 4.24 -15.31 -9.84
CA GLY A 83 5.40 -16.14 -10.16
C GLY A 83 5.58 -17.32 -9.22
N MET A 84 6.63 -18.12 -9.42
CA MET A 84 7.04 -19.11 -8.39
C MET A 84 7.38 -18.42 -7.07
N ASN A 85 8.02 -17.26 -7.17
CA ASN A 85 8.09 -16.27 -6.11
C ASN A 85 7.49 -14.98 -6.68
N VAL A 86 6.44 -14.48 -6.05
CA VAL A 86 5.82 -13.21 -6.45
C VAL A 86 6.85 -12.09 -6.32
N ARG A 87 6.83 -11.16 -7.28
CA ARG A 87 7.56 -9.90 -7.16
C ARG A 87 6.57 -8.79 -6.88
N ILE A 88 6.84 -8.04 -5.82
CA ILE A 88 5.98 -6.98 -5.34
C ILE A 88 6.79 -5.68 -5.35
N PHE A 89 6.19 -4.66 -5.92
CA PHE A 89 6.56 -3.27 -5.72
C PHE A 89 5.42 -2.60 -4.95
N ILE A 90 5.77 -1.79 -3.96
CA ILE A 90 4.82 -0.96 -3.22
C ILE A 90 5.46 0.38 -2.90
N GLU A 91 4.70 1.45 -3.10
CA GLU A 91 5.03 2.77 -2.62
C GLU A 91 3.95 3.24 -1.66
N VAL A 92 4.40 3.82 -0.56
CA VAL A 92 3.52 4.39 0.45
C VAL A 92 3.89 5.84 0.75
N LEU A 93 2.89 6.66 1.01
CA LEU A 93 3.02 7.96 1.66
C LEU A 93 2.79 7.80 3.16
N CYS A 94 3.68 8.36 3.97
CA CYS A 94 3.58 8.45 5.42
C CYS A 94 3.84 9.90 5.86
N LEU A 95 3.35 10.31 7.04
CA LEU A 95 3.74 11.57 7.67
C LEU A 95 4.83 11.28 8.71
N LEU A 96 6.06 11.70 8.44
CA LEU A 96 7.21 11.35 9.27
C LEU A 96 8.01 12.60 9.65
N ASP A 97 8.61 12.59 10.84
CA ASP A 97 9.65 13.54 11.22
C ASP A 97 11.04 13.09 10.71
N SER A 98 12.06 13.93 10.90
CA SER A 98 13.41 13.65 10.42
C SER A 98 14.05 12.41 11.07
N ASP A 99 13.81 12.18 12.36
CA ASP A 99 14.41 11.06 13.10
C ASP A 99 13.76 9.74 12.66
N GLN A 100 12.44 9.73 12.49
CA GLN A 100 11.69 8.61 11.95
C GLN A 100 12.16 8.26 10.53
N ARG A 101 12.30 9.26 9.65
CA ARG A 101 12.85 9.06 8.28
C ARG A 101 14.25 8.43 8.34
N SER A 102 15.12 8.94 9.21
CA SER A 102 16.47 8.40 9.38
C SER A 102 16.46 6.95 9.86
N ASN A 103 15.64 6.63 10.88
CA ASN A 103 15.52 5.29 11.44
C ASN A 103 14.98 4.27 10.42
N ILE A 104 13.96 4.64 9.65
CA ILE A 104 13.40 3.82 8.57
C ILE A 104 14.43 3.60 7.47
N THR A 105 15.12 4.66 7.05
CA THR A 105 16.18 4.58 6.03
C THR A 105 17.30 3.65 6.49
N GLY A 106 17.73 3.75 7.76
CA GLY A 106 18.72 2.85 8.35
C GLY A 106 18.24 1.39 8.40
N ALA A 107 16.97 1.16 8.74
CA ALA A 107 16.38 -0.18 8.73
C ALA A 107 16.35 -0.80 7.32
N LEU A 108 15.94 -0.03 6.30
CA LEU A 108 15.91 -0.45 4.90
C LEU A 108 17.32 -0.68 4.33
N PHE A 109 18.28 0.18 4.69
CA PHE A 109 19.69 0.01 4.34
C PHE A 109 20.24 -1.32 4.87
N ASN A 110 19.96 -1.62 6.14
CA ASN A 110 20.34 -2.88 6.75
C ASN A 110 19.65 -4.07 6.10
N ALA A 111 18.38 -3.95 5.72
CA ALA A 111 17.65 -4.98 4.98
C ALA A 111 18.30 -5.27 3.62
N LYS A 112 18.71 -4.22 2.89
CA LYS A 112 19.41 -4.35 1.60
C LYS A 112 20.78 -5.02 1.74
N LYS A 113 21.57 -4.60 2.74
CA LYS A 113 22.87 -5.22 3.06
C LYS A 113 22.75 -6.69 3.47
N ARG A 114 21.67 -7.04 4.16
CA ARG A 114 21.41 -8.40 4.68
C ARG A 114 20.60 -9.27 3.72
N SER A 115 20.51 -8.90 2.44
CA SER A 115 19.73 -9.62 1.41
C SER A 115 20.15 -11.08 1.17
N GLU A 116 21.16 -11.59 1.88
CA GLU A 116 21.57 -12.99 1.95
C GLU A 116 21.04 -13.79 3.18
N SER A 117 20.38 -13.15 4.16
CA SER A 117 19.91 -13.80 5.40
C SER A 117 18.38 -13.76 5.55
N ARG A 118 17.71 -14.63 4.81
CA ARG A 118 16.25 -14.70 4.53
C ARG A 118 15.25 -14.79 5.71
N LYS A 119 15.53 -14.42 6.97
CA LYS A 119 14.56 -14.68 8.07
C LYS A 119 14.34 -13.60 9.15
N GLY A 120 14.96 -12.42 9.06
CA GLY A 120 14.82 -11.40 10.10
C GLY A 120 13.91 -10.22 9.75
N PHE A 121 14.11 -9.63 8.57
CA PHE A 121 13.47 -8.37 8.22
C PHE A 121 12.14 -8.58 7.52
N LYS A 122 11.08 -7.93 8.04
CA LYS A 122 9.73 -7.97 7.48
C LYS A 122 9.20 -6.56 7.32
N ILE A 123 8.40 -6.36 6.28
CA ILE A 123 7.49 -5.22 6.18
C ILE A 123 6.09 -5.79 6.40
N VAL A 124 5.38 -5.28 7.40
CA VAL A 124 4.06 -5.79 7.80
C VAL A 124 3.03 -4.71 7.55
N LEU A 125 2.06 -5.01 6.69
CA LEU A 125 0.94 -4.13 6.42
C LEU A 125 -0.19 -4.43 7.42
N GLY A 126 -0.74 -3.36 8.00
CA GLY A 126 -1.96 -3.41 8.80
C GLY A 126 -3.20 -3.71 7.99
N SER A 127 -4.37 -3.41 8.55
CA SER A 127 -5.64 -3.52 7.84
C SER A 127 -5.73 -2.44 6.77
N SER A 128 -6.12 -2.82 5.54
CA SER A 128 -6.49 -1.85 4.51
C SER A 128 -7.95 -1.41 4.66
N ASN A 129 -8.27 -0.19 4.25
CA ASN A 129 -9.66 0.30 4.17
C ASN A 129 -10.52 -0.57 3.23
N LYS A 130 -11.84 -0.52 3.40
CA LYS A 130 -12.78 -1.41 2.69
C LYS A 130 -13.29 -0.78 1.41
N ASN A 131 -13.54 0.51 1.38
CA ASN A 131 -14.11 1.21 0.23
C ASN A 131 -12.98 1.86 -0.58
N GLN A 132 -12.31 1.07 -1.40
CA GLN A 132 -11.09 1.51 -2.10
C GLN A 132 -11.36 2.07 -3.50
N GLU A 133 -12.34 1.53 -4.21
CA GLU A 133 -12.68 1.94 -5.58
C GLU A 133 -14.20 1.95 -5.80
N PHE A 134 -14.67 2.96 -6.53
CA PHE A 134 -16.06 3.03 -6.97
C PHE A 134 -16.25 2.16 -8.22
N LYS A 135 -17.00 1.06 -8.06
CA LYS A 135 -17.21 0.02 -9.06
C LYS A 135 -18.24 0.42 -10.11
N THR A 136 -18.26 -0.28 -11.25
CA THR A 136 -19.14 0.04 -12.38
C THR A 136 -20.62 -0.16 -12.08
N ASP A 137 -20.95 -0.92 -11.05
CA ASP A 137 -22.31 -1.12 -10.52
C ASP A 137 -22.72 -0.08 -9.46
N GLY A 138 -21.95 1.00 -9.32
CA GLY A 138 -22.31 2.16 -8.50
C GLY A 138 -22.09 1.96 -7.00
N LYS A 139 -21.20 1.04 -6.62
CA LYS A 139 -20.89 0.72 -5.22
C LYS A 139 -19.40 0.83 -4.94
N TRP A 140 -19.07 1.23 -3.72
CA TRP A 140 -17.71 1.15 -3.22
C TRP A 140 -17.37 -0.28 -2.83
N GLU A 141 -16.15 -0.70 -3.14
CA GLU A 141 -15.60 -1.97 -2.68
C GLU A 141 -14.06 -1.95 -2.72
N LYS A 142 -13.42 -2.93 -2.08
CA LYS A 142 -11.95 -3.06 -2.09
C LYS A 142 -11.43 -3.37 -3.49
N MET A 143 -10.24 -2.87 -3.84
CA MET A 143 -9.48 -3.37 -4.98
C MET A 143 -8.70 -4.61 -4.57
N LEU A 144 -7.92 -4.49 -3.49
CA LEU A 144 -7.12 -5.56 -2.89
C LEU A 144 -7.30 -5.57 -1.38
N ASP A 145 -7.31 -6.77 -0.81
CA ASP A 145 -7.21 -6.93 0.65
C ASP A 145 -5.77 -7.09 1.09
N LEU A 146 -5.14 -5.98 1.48
CA LEU A 146 -3.74 -5.96 1.93
C LEU A 146 -3.60 -6.31 3.42
N SER A 147 -4.71 -6.61 4.09
CA SER A 147 -4.74 -6.81 5.54
C SER A 147 -3.79 -7.92 5.97
N SER A 148 -2.90 -7.58 6.91
CA SER A 148 -1.90 -8.49 7.48
C SER A 148 -0.93 -9.09 6.45
N LEU A 149 -0.72 -8.42 5.32
CA LEU A 149 0.26 -8.86 4.33
C LEU A 149 1.68 -8.65 4.87
N GLU A 150 2.43 -9.74 5.03
CA GLU A 150 3.86 -9.70 5.32
C GLU A 150 4.66 -9.74 4.03
N LEU A 151 5.61 -8.82 3.90
CA LEU A 151 6.50 -8.67 2.75
C LEU A 151 7.95 -8.85 3.18
N TYR A 152 8.73 -9.52 2.33
CA TYR A 152 10.14 -9.81 2.57
C TYR A 152 11.01 -9.29 1.42
N PRO A 153 12.15 -8.67 1.70
CA PRO A 153 13.16 -8.36 0.69
C PRO A 153 13.64 -9.60 -0.06
N SER A 154 13.65 -9.54 -1.39
CA SER A 154 14.35 -10.54 -2.23
C SER A 154 15.80 -10.11 -2.49
N SER A 155 16.56 -10.91 -3.24
CA SER A 155 17.90 -10.53 -3.71
C SER A 155 17.91 -9.31 -4.63
N LYS A 156 16.75 -8.91 -5.18
CA LYS A 156 16.59 -7.72 -6.02
C LYS A 156 16.05 -6.51 -5.25
N PHE A 157 16.11 -6.53 -3.92
CA PHE A 157 15.53 -5.49 -3.10
C PHE A 157 16.18 -4.12 -3.34
N HIS A 158 15.35 -3.15 -3.65
CA HIS A 158 15.71 -1.74 -3.78
C HIS A 158 14.71 -0.90 -2.99
N TYR A 159 15.18 0.22 -2.46
CA TYR A 159 14.33 1.16 -1.76
C TYR A 159 14.74 2.59 -2.07
N GLU A 160 13.77 3.48 -2.01
CA GLU A 160 13.94 4.93 -2.04
C GLU A 160 13.06 5.54 -0.94
N VAL A 161 13.61 6.52 -0.23
CA VAL A 161 12.88 7.31 0.77
C VAL A 161 13.11 8.76 0.42
N TYR A 162 12.03 9.48 0.10
CA TYR A 162 12.11 10.87 -0.34
C TYR A 162 10.91 11.67 0.17
N THR A 163 11.09 12.98 0.27
CA THR A 163 10.02 13.95 0.54
C THR A 163 9.72 14.68 -0.75
N ASP A 164 8.46 15.04 -0.98
CA ASP A 164 8.14 15.94 -2.09
C ASP A 164 8.47 17.38 -1.66
N GLU A 165 9.61 17.90 -2.13
CA GLU A 165 10.10 19.24 -1.78
C GLU A 165 9.18 20.37 -2.30
N GLN A 166 8.20 20.08 -3.17
CA GLN A 166 7.20 21.07 -3.60
C GLN A 166 6.07 21.26 -2.58
N ALA A 167 5.87 20.32 -1.65
CA ALA A 167 5.01 20.49 -0.49
C ALA A 167 5.81 21.18 0.62
N GLY A 168 5.96 22.50 0.52
CA GLY A 168 6.74 23.34 1.45
C GLY A 168 6.26 23.36 2.90
N ASP A 169 5.30 22.53 3.28
CA ASP A 169 4.67 22.53 4.60
C ASP A 169 5.19 21.35 5.43
N VAL A 170 6.29 21.59 6.12
CA VAL A 170 6.49 20.92 7.40
C VAL A 170 5.35 21.42 8.29
N ASN A 171 4.35 20.58 8.58
CA ASN A 171 3.28 20.94 9.51
C ASN A 171 3.91 21.36 10.85
N ASP A 172 3.22 22.20 11.65
CA ASP A 172 3.73 22.79 12.92
C ASP A 172 4.38 21.80 13.92
N GLY A 173 4.19 20.49 13.73
CA GLY A 173 4.83 19.40 14.48
C GLY A 173 6.09 18.76 13.87
N GLY A 174 6.68 19.28 12.79
CA GLY A 174 7.89 18.72 12.19
C GLY A 174 7.69 17.53 11.24
N LEU A 175 6.43 17.20 10.94
CA LEU A 175 6.06 16.09 10.06
C LEU A 175 6.05 16.54 8.60
N ALA A 176 6.61 15.71 7.71
CA ALA A 176 6.59 15.91 6.26
C ALA A 176 6.00 14.69 5.55
N GLU A 177 5.32 14.94 4.44
CA GLU A 177 4.95 13.88 3.50
C GLU A 177 6.20 13.17 2.99
N THR A 178 6.31 11.90 3.34
CA THR A 178 7.44 11.06 3.00
C THR A 178 6.95 9.87 2.20
N TYR A 179 7.53 9.70 1.02
CA TYR A 179 7.31 8.56 0.15
C TYR A 179 8.37 7.51 0.44
N ILE A 180 7.92 6.27 0.62
CA ILE A 180 8.77 5.09 0.79
C ILE A 180 8.43 4.13 -0.35
N SER A 181 9.33 4.04 -1.31
CA SER A 181 9.20 3.20 -2.49
C SER A 181 10.05 1.94 -2.30
N LEU A 182 9.43 0.77 -2.39
CA LEU A 182 10.04 -0.53 -2.11
C LEU A 182 9.84 -1.47 -3.30
N GLU A 183 10.94 -1.87 -3.94
CA GLU A 183 10.94 -2.81 -5.05
C GLU A 183 11.64 -4.11 -4.68
N GLY A 184 11.24 -5.20 -5.32
CA GLY A 184 11.90 -6.49 -5.16
C GLY A 184 11.48 -7.17 -3.87
N LEU A 185 10.22 -6.97 -3.44
CA LEU A 185 9.60 -7.68 -2.33
C LEU A 185 8.97 -8.98 -2.79
N THR A 186 8.76 -9.90 -1.85
CA THR A 186 8.00 -11.13 -2.02
C THR A 186 7.16 -11.41 -0.76
N THR A 187 6.34 -12.46 -0.75
CA THR A 187 5.54 -12.87 0.41
C THR A 187 5.35 -14.39 0.38
N ASP A 188 5.09 -14.99 1.54
CA ASP A 188 4.68 -16.40 1.64
C ASP A 188 3.17 -16.58 1.39
N LYS A 189 2.38 -15.47 1.41
CA LYS A 189 0.95 -15.49 1.13
C LYS A 189 0.72 -16.03 -0.29
N GLN A 190 -0.16 -17.01 -0.43
CA GLN A 190 -0.41 -17.67 -1.72
C GLN A 190 -1.47 -16.95 -2.54
N LEU A 191 -2.47 -16.39 -1.88
CA LEU A 191 -3.66 -15.79 -2.48
C LEU A 191 -3.89 -14.39 -1.89
N LEU A 192 -4.31 -13.46 -2.73
CA LEU A 192 -4.72 -12.13 -2.33
C LEU A 192 -6.14 -11.86 -2.81
N ASP A 193 -7.05 -11.57 -1.89
CA ASP A 193 -8.43 -11.27 -2.24
C ASP A 193 -8.50 -9.93 -2.99
N CYS A 194 -9.32 -9.89 -4.02
CA CYS A 194 -9.54 -8.72 -4.86
C CYS A 194 -10.99 -8.62 -5.32
N VAL A 195 -11.39 -7.45 -5.82
CA VAL A 195 -12.66 -7.26 -6.53
C VAL A 195 -12.38 -6.56 -7.85
N HIS A 196 -13.00 -7.08 -8.91
CA HIS A 196 -12.79 -6.65 -10.29
C HIS A 196 -13.65 -5.41 -10.64
N ASP A 197 -14.35 -5.42 -11.77
CA ASP A 197 -15.05 -4.25 -12.31
C ASP A 197 -16.33 -3.93 -11.53
N MET A 198 -17.11 -4.95 -11.14
CA MET A 198 -18.33 -4.80 -10.34
C MET A 198 -18.10 -5.25 -8.89
N SER A 199 -18.82 -4.66 -7.93
CA SER A 199 -18.71 -5.02 -6.50
C SER A 199 -18.99 -6.50 -6.20
N THR A 200 -19.75 -7.17 -7.07
CA THR A 200 -20.07 -8.60 -6.97
C THR A 200 -18.99 -9.52 -7.55
N GLU A 201 -18.04 -8.98 -8.31
CA GLU A 201 -16.98 -9.76 -8.96
C GLU A 201 -15.76 -9.93 -8.05
N LYS A 202 -15.98 -10.68 -6.96
CA LYS A 202 -14.91 -11.06 -6.03
C LYS A 202 -14.02 -12.13 -6.64
N GLY A 203 -12.72 -12.03 -6.38
CA GLY A 203 -11.73 -12.96 -6.91
C GLY A 203 -10.50 -13.07 -6.02
N GLN A 204 -9.56 -13.93 -6.42
CA GLN A 204 -8.29 -14.11 -5.73
C GLN A 204 -7.14 -14.09 -6.74
N ILE A 205 -6.14 -13.27 -6.47
CA ILE A 205 -4.88 -13.25 -7.21
C ILE A 205 -4.00 -14.34 -6.65
N VAL A 206 -3.56 -15.27 -7.49
CA VAL A 206 -2.50 -16.22 -7.14
C VAL A 206 -1.17 -15.47 -7.15
N LEU A 207 -0.59 -15.26 -5.97
CA LEU A 207 0.70 -14.57 -5.83
C LEU A 207 1.85 -15.53 -6.16
N ASN A 208 1.84 -16.69 -5.49
CA ASN A 208 2.89 -17.70 -5.60
C ASN A 208 2.34 -18.98 -6.21
N TYR A 209 3.08 -19.56 -7.17
CA TYR A 209 2.74 -20.88 -7.71
C TYR A 209 3.36 -21.98 -6.87
N LYS A 210 2.56 -22.98 -6.51
CA LYS A 210 3.11 -24.27 -6.08
C LYS A 210 3.76 -24.92 -7.30
N LYS A 211 5.00 -25.42 -7.12
CA LYS A 211 5.61 -26.32 -8.09
C LYS A 211 4.66 -27.52 -8.22
N GLY A 212 4.08 -27.74 -9.39
CA GLY A 212 3.22 -28.91 -9.63
C GLY A 212 3.97 -30.18 -9.27
N GLY A 213 3.34 -31.05 -8.49
CA GLY A 213 3.72 -32.46 -8.40
C GLY A 213 3.26 -33.21 -9.64
#